data_AF-A0A8S2ZY08-F1
#
_entry.id   AF-A0A8S2ZY08-F1
#
_cell.length_a   1.000
_cell.length_b   1.000
_cell.length_c   1.000
_cell.angle_alpha   90.00
_cell.angle_beta   90.00
_cell.angle_gamma   90.00
#
_symmetry.space_group_name_H-M   'P 1'
#
loop_
_entity.id
_entity.type
_entity.pdbx_description
1 polymer ?
#
loop_
_entity_poly.entity_id
_entity_poly.type
_entity_poly.pdbx_seq_one_letter_code
_entity_poly.pdbx_strand_id
1 'polypeptide(L)'
;MIHGKEEMDDNNLQKPNVYNRYLPFYDSIQRQAYEKFDEIRMHLSRIIQLREIRPGFSIWSSKLQQFISLYGYYFTKADHLKLIDFYLSILSIDNLSLTNVQICFNLLQVLL
;
A
#
# COMPACT_ATOMS: atom_id res chain seq x y z
N MET A 1 18.82 18.29 -7.07
CA MET A 1 19.20 16.88 -7.19
C MET A 1 18.07 16.17 -7.89
N ILE A 2 18.41 15.42 -8.93
CA ILE A 2 17.55 14.90 -9.97
C ILE A 2 16.77 13.72 -9.37
N HIS A 3 15.51 13.92 -8.96
CA HIS A 3 14.62 12.77 -8.78
C HIS A 3 14.28 12.26 -10.18
N GLY A 4 14.95 11.18 -10.57
CA GLY A 4 14.62 10.44 -11.77
C GLY A 4 13.15 10.07 -11.70
N LYS A 5 12.37 10.61 -12.64
CA LYS A 5 11.12 9.97 -13.04
C LYS A 5 11.51 8.65 -13.68
N GLU A 6 11.67 7.62 -12.88
CA GLU A 6 11.37 6.28 -13.36
C GLU A 6 9.88 6.31 -13.69
N GLU A 7 9.55 6.48 -14.97
CA GLU A 7 8.26 6.03 -15.47
C GLU A 7 8.19 4.55 -15.12
N MET A 8 7.46 4.22 -14.05
CA MET A 8 7.20 2.83 -13.71
C MET A 8 6.50 2.21 -14.90
N ASP A 9 7.22 1.36 -15.61
CA ASP A 9 6.67 0.55 -16.69
C ASP A 9 5.49 -0.24 -16.13
N ASP A 10 4.30 -0.04 -16.70
CA ASP A 10 3.08 -0.75 -16.33
C ASP A 10 3.30 -2.27 -16.37
N ASN A 11 4.25 -2.77 -17.17
CA ASN A 11 4.62 -4.19 -17.22
C ASN A 11 5.18 -4.73 -15.88
N ASN A 12 5.66 -3.88 -14.99
CA ASN A 12 6.18 -4.27 -13.67
C ASN A 12 5.11 -4.20 -12.57
N LEU A 13 3.91 -3.71 -12.88
CA LEU A 13 2.76 -3.70 -11.97
C LEU A 13 2.10 -5.07 -11.93
N GLN A 14 1.66 -5.52 -10.75
CA GLN A 14 1.12 -6.88 -10.63
C GLN A 14 -0.29 -7.01 -11.24
N LYS A 15 -1.24 -6.17 -10.81
CA LYS A 15 -2.63 -6.22 -11.28
C LYS A 15 -3.30 -4.86 -11.11
N PRO A 16 -2.95 -3.86 -11.93
CA PRO A 16 -3.61 -2.57 -11.90
C PRO A 16 -5.08 -2.71 -12.34
N ASN A 17 -5.93 -1.78 -11.88
CA ASN A 17 -7.32 -1.71 -12.31
C ASN A 17 -7.39 -1.35 -13.81
N VAL A 18 -7.74 -2.35 -14.62
CA VAL A 18 -7.80 -2.25 -16.09
C VAL A 18 -8.77 -1.18 -16.60
N TYR A 19 -9.75 -0.76 -15.79
CA TYR A 19 -10.72 0.24 -16.21
C TYR A 19 -10.16 1.66 -16.19
N ASN A 20 -9.13 1.91 -15.37
CA ASN A 20 -8.53 3.25 -15.25
C ASN A 20 -7.90 3.72 -16.57
N ARG A 21 -7.45 2.79 -17.44
CA ARG A 21 -6.87 3.11 -18.76
C ARG A 21 -7.86 3.73 -19.75
N TYR A 22 -9.15 3.58 -19.50
CA TYR A 22 -10.21 4.13 -20.37
C TYR A 22 -10.69 5.51 -19.92
N LEU A 23 -10.17 6.02 -18.81
CA LEU A 23 -10.54 7.33 -18.31
C LEU A 23 -9.82 8.44 -19.09
N PRO A 24 -10.47 9.57 -19.39
CA PRO A 24 -9.86 10.68 -20.14
C PRO A 24 -8.58 11.27 -19.53
N PHE A 25 -8.30 10.96 -18.26
CA PHE A 25 -7.20 11.53 -17.48
C PHE A 25 -6.21 10.46 -17.00
N TYR A 26 -6.08 9.34 -17.72
CA TYR A 26 -5.29 8.18 -17.27
C TYR A 26 -3.85 8.54 -16.85
N ASP A 27 -3.14 9.36 -17.62
CA ASP A 27 -1.77 9.78 -17.27
C ASP A 27 -1.69 10.48 -15.90
N SER A 28 -2.72 11.27 -15.57
CA SER A 28 -2.81 11.93 -14.26
C SER A 28 -3.12 10.94 -13.15
N ILE A 29 -3.87 9.88 -13.45
CA ILE A 29 -4.26 8.82 -12.50
C ILE A 29 -3.03 7.97 -12.18
N GLN A 30 -2.22 7.61 -13.18
CA GLN A 30 -0.97 6.87 -12.97
C GLN A 30 -0.02 7.62 -12.04
N ARG A 31 0.20 8.91 -12.29
CA ARG A 31 1.04 9.75 -11.43
C ARG A 31 0.51 9.82 -10.00
N GLN A 32 -0.79 10.06 -9.84
CA GLN A 32 -1.43 10.11 -8.52
C GLN A 32 -1.38 8.76 -7.80
N ALA A 33 -1.51 7.65 -8.52
CA ALA A 33 -1.38 6.31 -7.94
C ALA A 33 0.04 6.10 -7.41
N TYR A 34 1.06 6.46 -8.19
CA TYR A 34 2.45 6.38 -7.74
C TYR A 34 2.71 7.21 -6.48
N GLU A 35 2.34 8.50 -6.50
CA GLU A 35 2.53 9.42 -5.38
C GLU A 35 1.80 8.93 -4.12
N LYS A 36 0.55 8.45 -4.26
CA LYS A 36 -0.22 7.92 -3.13
C LYS A 36 0.38 6.63 -2.57
N PHE A 37 0.84 5.72 -3.43
CA PHE A 37 1.46 4.48 -2.95
C PHE A 37 2.76 4.77 -2.21
N ASP A 38 3.58 5.67 -2.73
CA ASP A 38 4.82 6.07 -2.08
C ASP A 38 4.57 6.73 -0.72
N GLU A 39 3.56 7.61 -0.62
CA GLU A 39 3.11 8.19 0.65
C GLU A 39 2.70 7.08 1.65
N ILE A 40 1.85 6.14 1.23
CA ILE A 40 1.40 5.03 2.08
C ILE A 40 2.59 4.19 2.56
N ARG A 41 3.49 3.80 1.66
CA ARG A 41 4.68 3.00 1.97
C ARG A 41 5.61 3.73 2.95
N MET A 42 5.85 5.02 2.72
CA MET A 42 6.66 5.84 3.61
C MET A 42 6.08 5.85 5.03
N HIS A 43 4.77 6.06 5.17
CA HIS A 43 4.15 6.12 6.48
C HIS A 43 4.06 4.75 7.18
N LEU A 44 3.79 3.67 6.45
CA LEU A 44 3.82 2.31 6.99
C LEU A 44 5.22 1.94 7.49
N SER A 45 6.27 2.25 6.72
CA SER A 45 7.65 1.99 7.16
C SER A 45 8.03 2.78 8.42
N ARG A 46 7.56 4.03 8.54
CA ARG A 46 7.78 4.87 9.72
C ARG A 46 7.12 4.31 10.98
N ILE A 47 5.98 3.63 10.87
CA ILE A 47 5.30 2.98 12.01
C ILE A 47 6.20 1.92 12.65
N ILE A 48 6.88 1.10 11.84
CA ILE A 48 7.85 0.12 12.36
C ILE A 48 9.04 0.82 13.01
N GLN A 49 9.59 1.85 12.35
CA GLN A 49 10.77 2.56 12.86
C GLN A 49 10.51 3.21 14.22
N LEU A 50 9.34 3.83 14.38
CA LEU A 50 8.95 4.49 15.63
C LEU A 50 8.39 3.51 16.68
N ARG A 51 8.05 2.28 16.28
CA ARG A 51 7.32 1.29 17.10
C ARG A 51 5.99 1.81 17.64
N GLU A 52 5.42 2.83 17.00
CA GLU A 52 4.16 3.45 17.39
C GLU A 52 3.05 3.00 16.45
N ILE A 53 2.28 2.00 16.89
CA ILE A 53 1.17 1.47 16.10
C ILE A 53 -0.01 2.46 16.08
N ARG A 54 -0.24 3.20 17.17
CA ARG A 54 -1.39 4.12 17.28
C ARG A 54 -0.96 5.59 17.20
N PRO A 55 -1.71 6.45 16.49
CA PRO A 55 -2.90 6.17 15.66
C PRO A 55 -2.57 5.80 14.20
N GLY A 56 -1.31 5.90 13.79
CA GLY A 56 -0.91 5.88 12.38
C GLY A 56 -1.28 4.60 11.63
N PHE A 57 -1.13 3.43 12.26
CA PHE A 57 -1.32 2.15 11.58
C PHE A 57 -2.72 1.98 11.00
N SER A 58 -3.76 2.32 11.76
CA SER A 58 -5.15 2.20 11.32
C SER A 58 -5.44 3.12 10.13
N ILE A 59 -4.96 4.37 10.20
CA ILE A 59 -5.17 5.38 9.15
C ILE A 59 -4.52 4.94 7.84
N TRP A 60 -3.25 4.54 7.89
CA TRP A 60 -2.50 4.17 6.69
C TRP A 60 -2.92 2.82 6.11
N SER A 61 -3.37 1.89 6.96
CA SER A 61 -3.99 0.63 6.49
C SER A 61 -5.33 0.89 5.80
N SER A 62 -6.16 1.79 6.33
CA SER A 62 -7.40 2.21 5.65
C SER A 62 -7.12 2.89 4.32
N LYS A 63 -6.10 3.76 4.26
CA LYS A 63 -5.66 4.39 3.00
C LYS A 63 -5.16 3.34 1.99
N LEU A 64 -4.44 2.31 2.44
CA LEU A 64 -4.02 1.20 1.57
C LEU A 64 -5.22 0.42 1.03
N GLN A 65 -6.23 0.13 1.86
CA GLN A 65 -7.44 -0.54 1.41
C GLN A 65 -8.17 0.27 0.32
N GLN A 66 -8.30 1.59 0.54
CA GLN A 66 -8.90 2.50 -0.44
C GLN A 66 -8.06 2.57 -1.72
N PHE A 67 -6.73 2.57 -1.59
CA PHE A 67 -5.81 2.54 -2.72
C PHE A 67 -6.04 1.29 -3.58
N ILE A 68 -6.06 0.11 -2.96
CA ILE A 68 -6.27 -1.17 -3.66
C ILE A 68 -7.64 -1.19 -4.34
N SER A 69 -8.68 -0.68 -3.67
CA SER A 69 -10.03 -0.58 -4.26
C SER A 69 -10.08 0.29 -5.51
N LEU A 70 -9.36 1.42 -5.52
CA LEU A 70 -9.39 2.38 -6.63
C LEU A 70 -8.44 2.01 -7.78
N TYR A 71 -7.22 1.59 -7.45
CA TYR A 71 -6.15 1.39 -8.43
C TYR A 71 -5.82 -0.09 -8.69
N GLY A 72 -6.40 -1.02 -7.93
CA GLY A 72 -5.97 -2.42 -7.93
C GLY A 72 -4.63 -2.58 -7.22
N TYR A 73 -3.90 -3.66 -7.53
CA TYR A 73 -2.52 -3.85 -7.07
C TYR A 73 -1.57 -3.04 -7.96
N TYR A 74 -1.70 -1.71 -7.89
CA TYR A 74 -0.85 -0.74 -8.57
C TYR A 74 0.48 -0.57 -7.80
N PHE A 75 1.21 -1.67 -7.69
CA PHE A 75 2.54 -1.75 -7.11
C PHE A 75 3.25 -3.00 -7.65
N THR A 76 4.57 -3.06 -7.46
CA THR A 76 5.36 -4.21 -7.92
C THR A 76 5.09 -5.46 -7.10
N LYS A 77 5.40 -6.64 -7.65
CA LYS A 77 5.34 -7.89 -6.86
C LYS A 77 6.25 -7.85 -5.63
N ALA A 78 7.41 -7.20 -5.73
CA ALA A 78 8.32 -7.05 -4.61
C ALA A 78 7.71 -6.19 -3.49
N ASP A 79 7.03 -5.09 -3.84
CA ASP A 79 6.32 -4.27 -2.86
C ASP A 79 5.12 -5.00 -2.27
N HIS A 80 4.42 -5.82 -3.05
CA HIS A 80 3.35 -6.66 -2.53
C HIS A 80 3.85 -7.62 -1.44
N LEU A 81 4.94 -8.35 -1.69
CA LEU A 81 5.53 -9.25 -0.69
C LEU A 81 5.94 -8.49 0.58
N LYS A 82 6.53 -7.30 0.44
CA LYS A 82 6.86 -6.44 1.59
C LYS A 82 5.63 -6.04 2.40
N LEU A 83 4.48 -5.78 1.76
CA LEU A 83 3.23 -5.50 2.47
C LEU A 83 2.74 -6.74 3.23
N ILE A 84 2.78 -7.91 2.62
CA ILE A 84 2.40 -9.17 3.31
C ILE A 84 3.30 -9.40 4.53
N ASP A 85 4.61 -9.33 4.33
CA ASP A 85 5.61 -9.50 5.39
C ASP A 85 5.40 -8.46 6.51
N PHE A 86 5.11 -7.21 6.14
CA PHE A 86 4.79 -6.14 7.07
C PHE A 86 3.59 -6.48 7.96
N TYR A 87 2.44 -6.88 7.38
CA TYR A 87 1.24 -7.17 8.15
C TYR A 87 1.37 -8.45 9.00
N LEU A 88 2.08 -9.47 8.51
CA LEU A 88 2.43 -10.66 9.30
C LEU A 88 3.37 -10.32 10.47
N SER A 89 4.31 -9.41 10.26
CA SER A 89 5.23 -8.95 11.31
C SER A 89 4.49 -8.20 12.41
N ILE A 90 3.49 -7.38 12.07
CA ILE A 90 2.65 -6.69 13.05
C ILE A 90 1.86 -7.71 13.90
N LEU A 91 1.33 -8.77 13.29
CA LEU A 91 0.63 -9.84 14.02
C LEU A 91 1.53 -10.61 15.00
N SER A 92 2.85 -10.55 14.81
CA SER A 92 3.84 -11.17 15.70
C SER A 92 4.17 -10.32 16.93
N ILE A 93 3.58 -9.12 17.06
CA ILE A 93 3.78 -8.23 18.22
C ILE A 93 2.92 -8.68 19.40
N ASP A 94 3.56 -8.89 20.55
CA ASP A 94 2.86 -9.23 21.80
C ASP A 94 1.89 -8.12 22.23
N ASN A 95 0.74 -8.53 22.81
CA ASN A 95 -0.30 -7.63 23.33
C ASN A 95 -0.90 -6.67 22.27
N LEU A 96 -0.94 -7.07 21.00
CA LEU A 96 -1.60 -6.31 19.95
C LEU A 96 -3.12 -6.18 20.21
N SER A 97 -3.65 -4.97 20.14
CA SER A 97 -5.09 -4.74 20.33
C SER A 97 -5.93 -5.46 19.27
N LEU A 98 -7.09 -6.01 19.65
CA LEU A 98 -8.00 -6.73 18.75
C LEU A 98 -8.34 -5.96 17.46
N THR A 99 -8.51 -4.64 17.56
CA THR A 99 -8.75 -3.78 16.38
C THR A 99 -7.62 -3.84 15.36
N ASN A 100 -6.37 -3.83 15.82
CA ASN A 100 -5.20 -3.90 14.93
C ASN A 100 -5.06 -5.30 14.32
N VAL A 101 -5.38 -6.34 15.09
CA VAL A 101 -5.46 -7.72 14.60
C VAL A 101 -6.48 -7.82 13.45
N GLN A 102 -7.69 -7.29 13.65
CA GLN A 102 -8.74 -7.26 12.62
C GLN A 102 -8.30 -6.52 11.35
N ILE A 103 -7.63 -5.36 11.50
CA ILE A 103 -7.09 -4.60 10.37
C ILE A 103 -6.07 -5.44 9.58
N CYS A 104 -5.14 -6.13 10.28
CA CYS A 104 -4.17 -7.00 9.63
C CYS A 104 -4.86 -8.12 8.86
N PHE A 105 -5.84 -8.81 9.47
CA PHE A 105 -6.57 -9.89 8.80
C PHE A 105 -7.34 -9.40 7.57
N ASN A 106 -8.04 -8.28 7.66
CA ASN A 106 -8.79 -7.72 6.54
C ASN A 106 -7.87 -7.38 5.37
N LEU A 107 -6.68 -6.83 5.64
CA LEU A 107 -5.73 -6.53 4.58
C LEU A 107 -5.02 -7.76 4.05
N LEU A 108 -4.63 -8.71 4.91
CA LEU A 108 -4.05 -9.97 4.46
C LEU A 108 -5.04 -10.77 3.60
N GLN A 109 -6.34 -10.75 3.91
CA GLN A 109 -7.38 -11.35 3.06
C GLN A 109 -7.44 -10.69 1.67
N VAL A 110 -7.12 -9.41 1.56
CA VAL A 110 -7.06 -8.69 0.29
C VAL A 110 -5.74 -8.93 -0.44
N LEU A 111 -4.64 -9.18 0.27
CA LEU A 111 -3.30 -9.32 -0.30
C LEU A 111 -2.96 -10.78 -0.69
N LEU A 112 -3.55 -11.78 -0.02
CA LEU A 112 -3.36 -13.21 -0.31
C LEU A 112 -4.37 -13.74 -1.33
#